data_AF-A0A6I2ZV07-F1
#
_entry.id   AF-A0A6I2ZV07-F1
#
_cell.length_a   1.000
_cell.length_b   1.000
_cell.length_c   1.000
_cell.angle_alpha   90.00
_cell.angle_beta   90.00
_cell.angle_gamma   90.00
#
_symmetry.space_group_name_H-M   'P 1'
#
loop_
_entity.id
_entity.type
_entity.pdbx_description
1 polymer ?
#
loop_
_entity_poly.entity_id
_entity_poly.type
_entity_poly.pdbx_seq_one_letter_code
_entity_poly.pdbx_strand_id
1 'polypeptide(L)'
;MIEFGLTGGIGSGKSTVAELLAARGAVLIDADAIVREVQAAGSPVLVLMAEALGAGIVLPDGTLDRAEVARIVFSDPAKLASLNAIVHPAVIDEMTRRRTVHNDTDATVLLDIPLLVESGYENLGAVIVVDIDPELAVSRLVQHRGFSADDVRARMKRQASREDRLARADFVIQNGGDLAALESRVDECWAWMCGQPRPEPGGPVVPIRSRGAN
;
A
#
# COMPACT_ATOMS: atom_id res chain seq x y z
N MET A 1 -13.49 0.91 15.17
CA MET A 1 -12.65 0.03 14.31
C MET A 1 -11.23 -0.05 14.86
N ILE A 2 -10.42 -1.01 14.41
CA ILE A 2 -8.95 -0.99 14.59
C ILE A 2 -8.28 -1.04 13.22
N GLU A 3 -7.19 -0.30 13.06
CA GLU A 3 -6.45 -0.19 11.80
C GLU A 3 -5.13 -0.96 11.88
N PHE A 4 -4.92 -1.90 10.96
CA PHE A 4 -3.70 -2.66 10.81
C PHE A 4 -2.96 -2.24 9.55
N GLY A 5 -1.68 -1.91 9.64
CA GLY A 5 -0.85 -1.68 8.46
C GLY A 5 -0.32 -3.00 7.91
N LEU A 6 -0.45 -3.24 6.60
CA LEU A 6 0.18 -4.38 5.94
C LEU A 6 1.39 -3.91 5.14
N THR A 7 2.54 -4.55 5.33
CA THR A 7 3.76 -4.25 4.58
C THR A 7 4.56 -5.50 4.25
N GLY A 8 5.48 -5.39 3.29
CA GLY A 8 6.31 -6.49 2.83
C GLY A 8 7.27 -6.04 1.74
N GLY A 9 8.41 -6.72 1.61
CA GLY A 9 9.35 -6.48 0.53
C GLY A 9 8.79 -6.87 -0.84
N ILE A 10 9.44 -6.43 -1.92
CA ILE A 10 9.10 -6.92 -3.27
C ILE A 10 9.13 -8.45 -3.32
N GLY A 11 8.11 -9.07 -3.92
CA GLY A 11 8.01 -10.53 -4.02
C GLY A 11 7.58 -11.25 -2.74
N SER A 12 7.25 -10.53 -1.66
CA SER A 12 6.77 -11.12 -0.40
C SER A 12 5.39 -11.78 -0.49
N GLY A 13 4.59 -11.50 -1.52
CA GLY A 13 3.21 -12.00 -1.61
C GLY A 13 2.20 -11.18 -0.80
N LYS A 14 2.55 -9.94 -0.43
CA LYS A 14 1.66 -9.00 0.29
C LYS A 14 0.24 -8.93 -0.28
N SER A 15 0.08 -8.78 -1.60
CA SER A 15 -1.24 -8.71 -2.24
C SER A 15 -2.07 -9.99 -2.03
N THR A 16 -1.44 -11.16 -2.12
CA THR A 16 -2.11 -12.44 -1.83
C THR A 16 -2.55 -12.51 -0.37
N VAL A 17 -1.72 -12.05 0.57
CA VAL A 17 -2.08 -11.98 1.98
C VAL A 17 -3.24 -11.01 2.22
N ALA A 18 -3.22 -9.83 1.59
CA ALA A 18 -4.30 -8.85 1.68
C ALA A 18 -5.64 -9.43 1.22
N GLU A 19 -5.65 -10.12 0.07
CA GLU A 19 -6.84 -10.81 -0.46
C GLU A 19 -7.33 -11.91 0.48
N LEU A 20 -6.43 -12.73 1.02
CA LEU A 20 -6.78 -13.80 1.96
C LEU A 20 -7.34 -13.26 3.28
N LEU A 21 -6.82 -12.15 3.79
CA LEU A 21 -7.36 -11.48 4.98
C LEU A 21 -8.72 -10.82 4.68
N ALA A 22 -8.87 -10.21 3.50
CA ALA A 22 -10.15 -9.65 3.07
C ALA A 22 -11.24 -10.73 2.98
N ALA A 23 -10.90 -11.91 2.44
CA ALA A 23 -11.79 -13.07 2.39
C ALA A 23 -12.23 -13.57 3.79
N ARG A 24 -11.47 -13.26 4.84
CA ARG A 24 -11.80 -13.58 6.25
C ARG A 24 -12.62 -12.50 6.95
N GLY A 25 -12.87 -11.37 6.28
CA GLY A 25 -13.69 -10.27 6.80
C GLY A 25 -12.91 -9.00 7.13
N ALA A 26 -11.61 -8.92 6.82
CA ALA A 26 -10.89 -7.66 6.91
C ALA A 26 -11.42 -6.66 5.87
N VAL A 27 -11.63 -5.42 6.27
CA VAL A 27 -11.90 -4.32 5.35
C VAL A 27 -10.57 -3.88 4.74
N LEU A 28 -10.31 -4.27 3.50
CA LEU A 28 -9.09 -3.87 2.80
C LEU A 28 -9.22 -2.46 2.23
N ILE A 29 -8.29 -1.58 2.59
CA ILE A 29 -8.10 -0.26 1.99
C ILE A 29 -6.72 -0.25 1.33
N ASP A 30 -6.72 -0.39 0.01
CA ASP A 30 -5.53 -0.42 -0.84
C ASP A 30 -5.22 0.99 -1.36
N ALA A 31 -4.10 1.56 -0.92
CA ALA A 31 -3.69 2.90 -1.32
C ALA A 31 -3.28 2.97 -2.81
N ASP A 32 -2.71 1.90 -3.38
CA ASP A 32 -2.37 1.85 -4.81
C ASP A 32 -3.63 1.80 -5.68
N ALA A 33 -4.66 1.06 -5.23
CA ALA A 33 -5.96 1.07 -5.88
C ALA A 33 -6.59 2.48 -5.81
N ILE A 34 -6.57 3.12 -4.63
CA ILE A 34 -7.08 4.48 -4.44
C ILE A 34 -6.37 5.48 -5.35
N VAL A 35 -5.03 5.42 -5.47
CA VAL A 35 -4.28 6.28 -6.41
C VAL A 35 -4.82 6.16 -7.84
N ARG A 36 -5.16 4.94 -8.28
CA ARG A 36 -5.72 4.72 -9.62
C ARG A 36 -7.13 5.27 -9.74
N GLU A 37 -7.96 5.07 -8.72
CA GLU A 37 -9.34 5.51 -8.69
C GLU A 37 -9.46 7.04 -8.67
N VAL A 38 -8.68 7.73 -7.83
CA VAL A 38 -8.71 9.20 -7.76
C VAL A 38 -8.22 9.83 -9.06
N GLN A 39 -7.39 9.13 -9.86
CA GLN A 39 -6.87 9.56 -11.17
C GLN A 39 -7.71 9.05 -12.36
N ALA A 40 -8.89 8.47 -12.12
CA ALA A 40 -9.73 7.93 -13.17
C ALA A 40 -10.21 9.00 -14.17
N ALA A 41 -10.61 8.57 -15.36
CA ALA A 41 -11.15 9.46 -16.39
C ALA A 41 -12.28 10.33 -15.84
N GLY A 42 -12.21 11.64 -16.10
CA GLY A 42 -13.18 12.62 -15.61
C GLY A 42 -13.05 13.01 -14.14
N SER A 43 -12.05 12.51 -13.41
CA SER A 43 -11.83 12.91 -12.02
C SER A 43 -11.26 14.34 -11.91
N PRO A 44 -11.57 15.08 -10.82
CA PRO A 44 -10.96 16.38 -10.57
C PRO A 44 -9.43 16.33 -10.48
N VAL A 45 -8.88 15.23 -9.93
CA VAL A 45 -7.43 15.04 -9.82
C VAL A 45 -6.79 14.94 -11.21
N LEU A 46 -7.40 14.21 -12.14
CA LEU A 46 -6.87 14.09 -13.50
C LEU A 46 -6.86 15.44 -14.23
N VAL A 47 -7.87 16.29 -14.01
CA VAL A 47 -7.92 17.65 -14.55
C VAL A 47 -6.75 18.49 -14.01
N LEU A 48 -6.55 18.50 -12.68
CA LEU A 48 -5.44 19.22 -12.05
C LEU A 48 -4.08 18.71 -12.52
N MET A 49 -3.94 17.39 -12.71
CA MET A 49 -2.73 16.80 -13.27
C MET A 49 -2.47 17.29 -14.70
N ALA A 50 -3.50 17.38 -15.55
CA ALA A 50 -3.37 17.85 -16.91
C ALA A 50 -3.02 19.35 -16.98
N GLU A 51 -3.52 20.16 -16.06
CA GLU A 51 -3.12 21.57 -15.92
C GLU A 51 -1.65 21.70 -15.52
N ALA A 52 -1.18 20.87 -14.58
CA ALA A 52 0.19 20.94 -14.07
C ALA A 52 1.23 20.31 -15.01
N LEU A 53 0.91 19.18 -15.65
CA LEU A 53 1.85 18.40 -16.47
C LEU A 53 1.67 18.61 -17.97
N GLY A 54 0.53 19.18 -18.38
CA GLY A 54 0.13 19.37 -19.77
C GLY A 54 -0.91 18.34 -20.24
N ALA A 55 -1.77 18.75 -21.17
CA ALA A 55 -2.88 17.92 -21.67
C ALA A 55 -2.45 16.60 -22.34
N GLY A 56 -1.18 16.47 -22.73
CA GLY A 56 -0.63 15.25 -23.34
C GLY A 56 -0.64 14.03 -22.42
N ILE A 57 -0.88 14.19 -21.11
CA ILE A 57 -1.03 13.06 -20.18
C ILE A 57 -2.41 12.37 -20.27
N VAL A 58 -3.35 12.93 -21.05
CA VAL A 58 -4.70 12.38 -21.20
C VAL A 58 -4.83 11.74 -22.58
N LEU A 59 -5.17 10.46 -22.60
CA LEU A 59 -5.41 9.69 -23.82
C LEU A 59 -6.69 10.15 -24.52
N PRO A 60 -6.88 9.82 -25.81
CA PRO A 60 -8.09 10.18 -26.56
C PRO A 60 -9.40 9.66 -25.95
N ASP A 61 -9.34 8.58 -25.16
CA ASP A 61 -10.49 8.02 -24.44
C ASP A 61 -10.75 8.70 -23.09
N GLY A 62 -9.97 9.73 -22.74
CA GLY A 62 -10.06 10.47 -21.48
C GLY A 62 -9.34 9.84 -20.31
N THR A 63 -8.66 8.70 -20.49
CA THR A 63 -7.91 8.03 -19.43
C THR A 63 -6.49 8.58 -19.29
N LEU A 64 -5.85 8.32 -18.15
CA LEU A 64 -4.50 8.78 -17.86
C LEU A 64 -3.43 7.95 -18.61
N ASP A 65 -2.57 8.61 -19.38
CA ASP A 65 -1.33 8.03 -19.89
C ASP A 65 -0.27 8.00 -18.78
N ARG A 66 -0.19 6.86 -18.08
CA ARG A 66 0.78 6.65 -17.00
C ARG A 66 2.22 6.63 -17.50
N ALA A 67 2.47 6.20 -18.73
CA ALA A 67 3.80 6.15 -19.30
C ALA A 67 4.31 7.57 -19.56
N GLU A 68 3.43 8.44 -20.08
CA GLU A 68 3.76 9.85 -20.30
C GLU A 68 3.96 10.60 -18.99
N VAL A 69 3.10 10.38 -17.98
CA VAL A 69 3.32 10.95 -16.64
C VAL A 69 4.69 10.55 -16.10
N ALA A 70 5.02 9.25 -16.14
CA ALA A 70 6.30 8.73 -15.68
C ALA A 70 7.47 9.40 -16.43
N ARG A 71 7.38 9.49 -17.76
CA ARG A 71 8.39 10.15 -18.60
C ARG A 71 8.62 11.59 -18.17
N ILE A 72 7.56 12.36 -17.93
CA ILE A 72 7.64 13.76 -17.52
C ILE A 72 8.29 13.87 -16.13
N VAL A 73 7.74 13.18 -15.11
CA VAL A 73 8.16 13.38 -13.71
C VAL A 73 9.53 12.76 -13.40
N PHE A 74 9.98 11.75 -14.14
CA PHE A 74 11.36 11.26 -14.01
C PHE A 74 12.40 12.19 -14.65
N SER A 75 11.98 13.08 -15.55
CA SER A 75 12.88 14.07 -16.18
C SER A 75 12.92 15.42 -15.45
N ASP A 76 11.94 15.70 -14.59
CA ASP A 76 11.78 17.00 -13.93
C ASP A 76 11.31 16.84 -12.46
N PRO A 77 12.22 17.04 -11.47
CA PRO A 77 11.87 16.98 -10.06
C PRO A 77 10.79 17.98 -9.61
N ALA A 78 10.68 19.15 -10.25
CA ALA A 78 9.64 20.12 -9.91
C ALA A 78 8.26 19.66 -10.38
N LYS A 79 8.19 18.96 -11.52
CA LYS A 79 6.96 18.30 -11.99
C LYS A 79 6.57 17.13 -11.08
N LEU A 80 7.54 16.35 -10.61
CA LEU A 80 7.29 15.31 -9.62
C LEU A 80 6.70 15.89 -8.31
N ALA A 81 7.29 16.98 -7.80
CA ALA A 81 6.77 17.66 -6.61
C ALA A 81 5.35 18.19 -6.82
N SER A 82 5.08 18.79 -7.99
CA SER A 82 3.75 19.29 -8.35
C SER A 82 2.71 18.16 -8.45
N LEU A 83 3.07 17.04 -9.07
CA LEU A 83 2.21 15.85 -9.13
C LEU A 83 1.89 15.34 -7.71
N ASN A 84 2.91 15.22 -6.86
CA ASN A 84 2.77 14.75 -5.48
C ASN A 84 1.84 15.67 -4.68
N ALA A 85 1.96 16.99 -4.84
CA ALA A 85 1.10 17.97 -4.17
C ALA A 85 -0.38 17.87 -4.57
N ILE A 86 -0.68 17.33 -5.76
CA ILE A 86 -2.04 17.10 -6.24
C ILE A 86 -2.57 15.74 -5.77
N VAL A 87 -1.75 14.69 -5.92
CA VAL A 87 -2.20 13.30 -5.70
C VAL A 87 -2.26 12.94 -4.22
N HIS A 88 -1.27 13.35 -3.41
CA HIS A 88 -1.24 12.94 -2.00
C HIS A 88 -2.46 13.40 -1.20
N PRO A 89 -2.92 14.67 -1.28
CA PRO A 89 -4.12 15.10 -0.58
C PRO A 89 -5.36 14.29 -0.98
N ALA A 90 -5.56 14.07 -2.29
CA ALA A 90 -6.71 13.31 -2.79
C ALA A 90 -6.73 11.86 -2.28
N VAL A 91 -5.56 11.22 -2.21
CA VAL A 91 -5.42 9.85 -1.68
C VAL A 91 -5.68 9.84 -0.17
N ILE A 92 -5.14 10.80 0.58
CA ILE A 92 -5.34 10.91 2.04
C ILE A 92 -6.82 11.14 2.36
N ASP A 93 -7.49 12.00 1.61
CA ASP A 93 -8.92 12.29 1.78
C ASP A 93 -9.77 11.05 1.50
N GLU A 94 -9.50 10.33 0.40
CA GLU A 94 -10.25 9.12 0.06
C GLU A 94 -9.98 7.98 1.05
N MET A 95 -8.73 7.78 1.48
CA MET A 95 -8.41 6.83 2.55
C MET A 95 -9.13 7.19 3.85
N THR A 96 -9.15 8.47 4.23
CA THR A 96 -9.85 8.93 5.44
C THR A 96 -11.35 8.69 5.31
N ARG A 97 -11.96 9.04 4.18
CA ARG A 97 -13.37 8.79 3.90
C ARG A 97 -13.74 7.32 4.04
N ARG A 98 -12.95 6.41 3.45
CA ARG A 98 -13.19 4.95 3.56
C ARG A 98 -13.08 4.45 5.00
N ARG A 99 -12.10 4.94 5.76
CA ARG A 99 -11.91 4.59 7.18
C ARG A 99 -13.04 5.11 8.06
N THR A 100 -13.50 6.35 7.86
CA THR A 100 -14.54 6.99 8.66
C THR A 100 -15.86 6.21 8.67
N VAL A 101 -16.21 5.52 7.58
CA VAL A 101 -17.44 4.68 7.52
C VAL A 101 -17.42 3.56 8.57
N HIS A 102 -16.25 3.15 9.06
CA HIS A 102 -16.07 2.08 10.02
C HIS A 102 -15.84 2.57 11.45
N ASN A 103 -15.80 3.89 11.69
CA ASN A 103 -15.39 4.45 12.96
C ASN A 103 -16.23 3.98 14.16
N ASP A 104 -17.54 3.85 13.96
CA ASP A 104 -18.51 3.43 14.98
C ASP A 104 -18.76 1.91 14.99
N THR A 105 -17.92 1.14 14.28
CA THR A 105 -18.05 -0.32 14.16
C THR A 105 -16.88 -1.03 14.84
N ASP A 106 -17.00 -2.34 15.00
CA ASP A 106 -15.92 -3.23 15.45
C ASP A 106 -15.00 -3.70 14.31
N ALA A 107 -15.13 -3.12 13.10
CA ALA A 107 -14.40 -3.57 11.91
C ALA A 107 -12.88 -3.67 12.12
N THR A 108 -12.31 -4.70 11.49
CA THR A 108 -10.86 -4.89 11.30
C THR A 108 -10.48 -4.27 9.97
N VAL A 109 -9.82 -3.11 9.98
CA VAL A 109 -9.40 -2.42 8.77
C VAL A 109 -7.96 -2.78 8.47
N LEU A 110 -7.69 -3.29 7.27
CA LEU A 110 -6.36 -3.60 6.77
C LEU A 110 -5.95 -2.53 5.76
N LEU A 111 -4.90 -1.78 6.09
CA LEU A 111 -4.37 -0.71 5.27
C LEU A 111 -3.18 -1.25 4.48
N ASP A 112 -3.38 -1.46 3.18
CA ASP A 112 -2.28 -1.78 2.28
C ASP A 112 -1.70 -0.47 1.74
N ILE A 113 -0.64 0.02 2.41
CA ILE A 113 0.00 1.28 2.08
C ILE A 113 1.43 1.02 1.63
N PRO A 114 1.81 1.44 0.41
CA PRO A 114 3.20 1.40 -0.04
C PRO A 114 4.11 2.13 0.94
N LEU A 115 5.33 1.63 1.07
CA LEU A 115 6.39 2.29 1.85
C LEU A 115 6.02 2.53 3.32
N LEU A 116 5.22 1.64 3.93
CA LEU A 116 4.72 1.84 5.29
C LEU A 116 5.86 2.13 6.30
N VAL A 117 6.98 1.44 6.15
CA VAL A 117 8.16 1.57 7.03
C VAL A 117 8.98 2.81 6.69
N GLU A 118 9.15 3.11 5.41
CA GLU A 118 9.93 4.25 4.95
C GLU A 118 9.20 5.57 5.26
N SER A 119 7.88 5.58 5.13
CA SER A 119 6.99 6.71 5.42
C SER A 119 6.77 6.94 6.92
N GLY A 120 7.04 5.94 7.77
CA GLY A 120 6.90 6.07 9.21
C GLY A 120 5.49 6.43 9.66
N TYR A 121 4.48 5.79 9.08
CA TYR A 121 3.09 6.03 9.44
C TYR A 121 2.84 5.80 10.93
N GLU A 122 2.12 6.73 11.54
CA GLU A 122 1.76 6.72 12.95
C GLU A 122 0.24 6.49 13.10
N ASN A 123 -0.19 6.12 14.31
CA ASN A 123 -1.59 5.88 14.69
C ASN A 123 -2.23 4.62 14.08
N LEU A 124 -1.41 3.61 13.78
CA LEU A 124 -1.90 2.25 13.51
C LEU A 124 -2.08 1.50 14.83
N GLY A 125 -3.08 0.62 14.89
CA GLY A 125 -3.24 -0.29 16.01
C GLY A 125 -2.11 -1.32 16.07
N ALA A 126 -1.68 -1.81 14.90
CA ALA A 126 -0.52 -2.67 14.76
C ALA A 126 -0.04 -2.78 13.30
N VAL A 127 1.16 -3.32 13.09
CA VAL A 127 1.80 -3.55 11.79
C VAL A 127 2.03 -5.04 11.55
N ILE A 128 1.52 -5.52 10.42
CA ILE A 128 1.68 -6.89 9.93
C ILE A 128 2.72 -6.87 8.80
N VAL A 129 3.78 -7.66 8.95
CA VAL A 129 4.83 -7.81 7.94
C VAL A 129 4.72 -9.16 7.25
N VAL A 130 4.59 -9.15 5.92
CA VAL A 130 4.76 -10.34 5.10
C VAL A 130 6.24 -10.49 4.78
N ASP A 131 6.86 -11.51 5.35
CA ASP A 131 8.28 -11.79 5.26
C ASP A 131 8.57 -13.02 4.41
N ILE A 132 9.67 -12.97 3.68
CA ILE A 132 10.15 -14.05 2.84
C ILE A 132 11.68 -13.96 2.78
N ASP A 133 12.32 -15.11 2.60
CA ASP A 133 13.74 -15.13 2.26
C ASP A 133 14.00 -14.33 0.95
N PRO A 134 14.98 -13.39 0.93
CA PRO A 134 15.23 -12.56 -0.24
C PRO A 134 15.57 -13.36 -1.51
N GLU A 135 16.34 -14.45 -1.39
CA GLU A 135 16.72 -15.25 -2.56
C GLU A 135 15.52 -16.06 -3.08
N LEU A 136 14.64 -16.51 -2.19
CA LEU A 136 13.36 -17.10 -2.60
C LEU A 136 12.46 -16.09 -3.32
N ALA A 137 12.38 -14.84 -2.84
CA ALA A 137 11.62 -13.77 -3.49
C ALA A 137 12.16 -13.46 -4.89
N VAL A 138 13.49 -13.38 -5.04
CA VAL A 138 14.15 -13.24 -6.36
C VAL A 138 13.76 -14.39 -7.28
N SER A 139 13.91 -15.63 -6.81
CA SER A 139 13.59 -16.83 -7.58
C SER A 139 12.14 -16.82 -8.10
N ARG A 140 11.17 -16.53 -7.23
CA ARG A 140 9.73 -16.49 -7.60
C ARG A 140 9.43 -15.40 -8.62
N LEU A 141 10.01 -14.21 -8.47
CA LEU A 141 9.79 -13.09 -9.40
C LEU A 141 10.39 -13.36 -10.78
N VAL A 142 11.57 -13.99 -10.82
CA VAL A 142 12.19 -14.40 -12.08
C VAL A 142 11.34 -15.48 -12.76
N GLN A 143 10.99 -16.54 -12.03
CA GLN A 143 10.30 -17.71 -12.60
C GLN A 143 8.86 -17.42 -13.04
N HIS A 144 8.12 -16.60 -12.28
CA HIS A 144 6.67 -16.45 -12.49
C HIS A 144 6.25 -15.08 -13.00
N ARG A 145 7.11 -14.05 -12.91
CA ARG A 145 6.76 -12.67 -13.28
C ARG A 145 7.67 -12.08 -14.35
N GLY A 146 8.66 -12.84 -14.85
CA GLY A 146 9.52 -12.43 -15.97
C GLY A 146 10.52 -11.32 -15.62
N PHE A 147 10.82 -11.11 -14.34
CA PHE A 147 11.83 -10.13 -13.93
C PHE A 147 13.24 -10.66 -14.16
N SER A 148 14.20 -9.76 -14.35
CA SER A 148 15.62 -10.12 -14.21
C SER A 148 16.01 -10.11 -12.74
N ALA A 149 16.92 -11.01 -12.34
CA ALA A 149 17.40 -11.06 -10.96
C ALA A 149 18.05 -9.73 -10.52
N ASP A 150 18.74 -9.05 -11.44
CA ASP A 150 19.37 -7.76 -11.20
C ASP A 150 18.33 -6.65 -10.96
N ASP A 151 17.24 -6.60 -11.73
CA ASP A 151 16.15 -5.64 -11.50
C ASP A 151 15.49 -5.87 -10.13
N VAL A 152 15.21 -7.12 -9.77
CA VAL A 152 14.65 -7.44 -8.44
C VAL A 152 15.57 -6.96 -7.33
N ARG A 153 16.87 -7.28 -7.40
CA ARG A 153 17.83 -6.85 -6.38
C ARG A 153 18.01 -5.34 -6.34
N ALA A 154 17.98 -4.67 -7.48
CA ALA A 154 18.03 -3.20 -7.54
C ALA A 154 16.81 -2.56 -6.86
N ARG A 155 15.61 -3.15 -7.05
CA ARG A 155 14.39 -2.70 -6.36
C ARG A 155 14.44 -2.97 -4.86
N MET A 156 14.89 -4.15 -4.43
CA MET A 156 15.07 -4.48 -3.02
C MET A 156 15.95 -3.47 -2.29
N LYS A 157 17.06 -3.03 -2.91
CA LYS A 157 17.98 -2.03 -2.35
C LYS A 157 17.37 -0.64 -2.14
N ARG A 158 16.26 -0.32 -2.81
CA ARG A 158 15.56 0.97 -2.67
C ARG A 158 14.47 0.96 -1.59
N GLN A 159 14.09 -0.23 -1.10
CA GLN A 159 13.13 -0.40 -0.02
C GLN A 159 13.87 -0.41 1.34
N ALA A 160 13.13 -0.23 2.42
CA ALA A 160 13.63 -0.49 3.78
C ALA A 160 14.30 -1.86 3.86
N SER A 161 15.26 -2.03 4.77
CA SER A 161 15.86 -3.35 4.93
C SER A 161 14.84 -4.35 5.47
N ARG A 162 15.12 -5.65 5.32
CA ARG A 162 14.29 -6.70 5.94
C ARG A 162 14.28 -6.53 7.46
N GLU A 163 15.42 -6.21 8.04
CA GLU A 163 15.59 -5.96 9.47
C GLU A 163 14.73 -4.79 9.95
N ASP A 164 14.74 -3.66 9.22
CA ASP A 164 13.92 -2.49 9.55
C ASP A 164 12.42 -2.81 9.50
N ARG A 165 11.97 -3.63 8.54
CA ARG A 165 10.58 -4.09 8.49
C ARG A 165 10.24 -4.95 9.69
N LEU A 166 11.05 -5.97 9.98
CA LEU A 166 10.80 -6.90 11.07
C LEU A 166 10.85 -6.21 12.44
N ALA A 167 11.72 -5.22 12.61
CA ALA A 167 11.82 -4.43 13.84
C ALA A 167 10.56 -3.61 14.15
N ARG A 168 9.68 -3.39 13.16
CA ARG A 168 8.40 -2.70 13.31
C ARG A 168 7.20 -3.63 13.27
N ALA A 169 7.41 -4.93 13.18
CA ALA A 169 6.31 -5.89 13.09
C ALA A 169 5.72 -6.19 14.47
N ASP A 170 4.41 -6.06 14.60
CA ASP A 170 3.65 -6.64 15.71
C ASP A 170 3.26 -8.09 15.40
N PHE A 171 3.10 -8.42 14.11
CA PHE A 171 2.90 -9.77 13.63
C PHE A 171 3.67 -10.02 12.32
N VAL A 172 4.26 -11.20 12.18
CA VAL A 172 5.01 -11.58 10.97
C VAL A 172 4.36 -12.79 10.30
N ILE A 173 3.93 -12.63 9.05
CA ILE A 173 3.45 -13.71 8.19
C ILE A 173 4.64 -14.21 7.36
N GLN A 174 5.11 -15.43 7.64
CA GLN A 174 6.19 -16.07 6.90
C GLN A 174 5.66 -16.71 5.60
N ASN A 175 6.09 -16.22 4.43
CA ASN A 175 5.70 -16.70 3.10
C ASN A 175 6.80 -17.52 2.41
N GLY A 176 7.45 -18.43 3.14
CA GLY A 176 8.46 -19.34 2.59
C GLY A 176 7.90 -20.63 1.97
N GLY A 177 6.67 -21.01 2.34
CA GLY A 177 6.04 -22.27 1.93
C GLY A 177 5.18 -22.17 0.67
N ASP A 178 4.35 -23.18 0.45
CA ASP A 178 3.31 -23.17 -0.58
C ASP A 178 2.08 -22.34 -0.14
N LEU A 179 1.05 -22.31 -1.00
CA LEU A 179 -0.17 -21.55 -0.72
C LEU A 179 -0.92 -22.06 0.52
N ALA A 180 -0.96 -23.37 0.76
CA ALA A 180 -1.63 -23.94 1.93
C ALA A 180 -0.91 -23.55 3.23
N ALA A 181 0.43 -23.56 3.23
CA ALA A 181 1.23 -23.06 4.34
C ALA A 181 0.98 -21.56 4.58
N LEU A 182 0.87 -20.76 3.50
CA LEU A 182 0.55 -19.34 3.60
C LEU A 182 -0.85 -19.11 4.19
N GLU A 183 -1.85 -19.85 3.73
CA GLU A 183 -3.23 -19.76 4.23
C GLU A 183 -3.28 -20.04 5.74
N SER A 184 -2.57 -21.06 6.23
CA SER A 184 -2.48 -21.34 7.66
C SER A 184 -1.86 -20.18 8.45
N ARG A 185 -0.83 -19.52 7.91
CA ARG A 185 -0.25 -18.32 8.55
C ARG A 185 -1.19 -17.13 8.53
N VAL A 186 -2.02 -17.01 7.48
CA VAL A 186 -3.05 -15.97 7.41
C VAL A 186 -4.16 -16.25 8.42
N ASP A 187 -4.54 -17.52 8.65
CA ASP A 187 -5.49 -17.90 9.71
C ASP A 187 -4.98 -17.53 11.11
N GLU A 188 -3.71 -17.83 11.39
CA GLU A 188 -3.05 -17.43 12.65
C GLU A 188 -3.06 -15.91 12.81
N CYS A 189 -2.72 -15.17 11.75
CA CYS A 189 -2.73 -13.71 11.77
C CYS A 189 -4.14 -13.17 12.00
N TRP A 190 -5.14 -13.72 11.29
CA TRP A 190 -6.53 -13.30 11.44
C TRP A 190 -7.05 -13.51 12.86
N ALA A 191 -6.79 -14.69 13.45
CA ALA A 191 -7.15 -14.96 14.84
C ALA A 191 -6.49 -13.97 15.80
N TRP A 192 -5.20 -13.65 15.59
CA TRP A 192 -4.49 -12.64 16.36
C TRP A 192 -5.10 -11.24 16.18
N MET A 193 -5.46 -10.83 14.95
CA MET A 193 -6.11 -9.55 14.67
C MET A 193 -7.47 -9.43 15.36
N CYS A 194 -8.27 -10.50 15.34
CA CYS A 194 -9.55 -10.56 16.04
C CYS A 194 -9.42 -10.43 17.55
N GLY A 195 -8.32 -10.92 18.12
CA GLY A 195 -8.02 -10.83 19.56
C GLY A 195 -7.46 -9.49 20.03
N GLN A 196 -7.12 -8.55 19.14
CA GLN A 196 -6.57 -7.26 19.54
C GLN A 196 -7.64 -6.36 20.21
N PRO A 197 -7.26 -5.59 21.25
CA PRO A 197 -8.18 -4.66 21.90
C PRO A 197 -8.64 -3.58 20.91
N ARG A 198 -9.97 -3.37 20.83
CA ARG A 198 -10.56 -2.32 19.98
C ARG A 198 -10.57 -0.99 20.74
N PRO A 199 -10.25 0.14 20.09
CA PRO A 199 -10.47 1.45 20.69
C PRO A 199 -11.98 1.72 20.87
N GLU A 200 -12.33 2.67 21.74
CA GLU A 200 -13.73 3.08 21.92
C GLU A 200 -14.32 3.60 20.60
N PRO A 201 -15.55 3.18 20.23
CA PRO A 201 -16.23 3.69 19.05
C PRO A 201 -16.43 5.21 19.11
N GLY A 202 -16.45 5.88 17.95
CA GLY A 202 -16.77 7.31 17.86
C GLY A 202 -15.63 8.29 18.13
N GLY A 203 -14.41 7.82 18.39
CA GLY A 203 -13.21 8.68 18.44
C GLY A 203 -12.86 9.27 17.06
N PRO A 204 -12.14 10.41 16.96
CA PRO A 204 -11.76 10.97 15.66
C PRO A 204 -10.79 10.04 14.90
N VAL A 205 -11.08 9.75 13.63
CA VAL A 205 -10.13 9.04 12.74
C VAL A 205 -9.00 10.00 12.41
N VAL A 206 -7.82 9.75 12.99
CA VAL A 206 -6.65 10.57 12.72
C VAL A 206 -6.20 10.34 11.27
N PRO A 207 -5.94 11.42 10.49
CA PRO A 207 -5.34 11.27 9.18
C PRO A 207 -4.03 10.51 9.27
N ILE A 208 -3.86 9.52 8.40
CA ILE A 208 -2.60 8.80 8.25
C ILE A 208 -1.56 9.81 7.74
N ARG A 209 -0.59 10.15 8.58
CA ARG A 209 0.51 11.07 8.22
C ARG A 209 1.75 10.26 7.86
N SER A 210 2.31 10.50 6.68
CA SER A 210 3.68 10.08 6.36
C SER A 210 4.64 11.13 6.90
N ARG A 211 5.73 10.72 7.55
CA ARG A 211 6.82 11.61 7.98
C ARG A 211 7.50 12.35 6.82
N GLY A 212 7.25 11.92 5.57
CA GLY A 212 7.83 12.52 4.37
C GLY A 212 6.88 13.36 3.52
N ALA A 213 5.61 13.54 3.91
CA ALA A 213 4.65 14.38 3.21
C ALA A 213 4.65 15.80 3.80
N ASN A 214 5.71 16.57 3.50
CA ASN A 214 5.74 18.02 3.57
C ASN A 214 6.27 18.56 2.25
#